data_AF-A0A4T0VU55-F1
#
_entry.id   AF-A0A4T0VU55-F1
#
_cell.length_a   1.000
_cell.length_b   1.000
_cell.length_c   1.000
_cell.angle_alpha   90.00
_cell.angle_beta   90.00
_cell.angle_gamma   90.00
#
_symmetry.space_group_name_H-M   'P 1'
#
loop_
_entity.id
_entity.type
_entity.pdbx_description
1 polymer ?
#
loop_
_entity_poly.entity_id
_entity_poly.type
_entity_poly.pdbx_seq_one_letter_code
_entity_poly.pdbx_strand_id
1 'polypeptide(L)'
;MEPPVVSFYGAEPIPLPSRFAGVKKRLIAGHEAAVEASWRRLLDAMRVEMADIQARGSELIPSIAFADINDPVRVEAFAHRLRRYGVAVIRGVVSPEDARSWVGETHDYLERNREFKPPALHDPTCIDLFWTPVQVRARAHPNMLRAQKFAMSFWESTDDLHITRAPVSYADRLRIHNDKLGAVGGQQNGNSAADSIGAAASATVIAQIDSGSLERWEPDGYGRGGTYEAVFRGDWESYDPWDPAGRVGATTDLYNGAGACSVFRMFQGILALTKVEQGMVRVLPSPKLVAAYFLLRPFFSPRRGPPEQPDGGKADQWAAYLDASNWALDPEPNTIIHGAVPGHAQRLTERWHPHLHLRRSLVSLPSMQAGDYVIWHCDQAYSIITGGTRLGVPPSLQNESTELSLLTYTPVCPLTQTNALFLARQRKAFQTGQPGPDFDTLGGLGSEASHQDRPSAKEVEEYGGVDGLRAMGLAPYDVEPAGVLSAKHSHHHHNHHRYDADDAMDVDVDADDEEGIRNKTKTEAETELLRLANIILFPSRYDFYIPTSGTRSSGDRTPRATAATATATATATAKTGSAGTTPKTTVNGNKS
;
A
#
# COMPACT_ATOMS: atom_id res chain seq x y z
N MET A 1 19.88 -25.33 10.44
CA MET A 1 18.73 -24.63 9.85
C MET A 1 17.50 -25.15 10.57
N GLU A 2 16.83 -24.30 11.35
CA GLU A 2 15.53 -24.65 11.91
C GLU A 2 14.52 -24.85 10.77
N PRO A 3 13.59 -25.81 10.90
CA PRO A 3 12.60 -26.07 9.85
C PRO A 3 11.75 -24.82 9.59
N PRO A 4 11.30 -24.58 8.34
CA PRO A 4 10.39 -23.48 8.05
C PRO A 4 9.12 -23.64 8.89
N VAL A 5 8.62 -22.53 9.44
CA VAL A 5 7.38 -22.50 10.23
C VAL A 5 6.22 -22.97 9.33
N VAL A 6 5.69 -24.16 9.59
CA VAL A 6 4.74 -24.86 8.72
C VAL A 6 3.27 -24.42 8.96
N SER A 7 2.99 -23.59 9.97
CA SER A 7 1.66 -22.99 10.16
C SER A 7 1.70 -21.67 10.95
N PHE A 8 1.29 -20.58 10.28
CA PHE A 8 1.19 -19.23 10.84
C PHE A 8 -0.19 -18.90 11.45
N TYR A 9 -1.11 -19.86 11.45
CA TYR A 9 -2.53 -19.69 11.82
C TYR A 9 -2.91 -20.50 13.08
N GLY A 10 -1.91 -20.84 13.90
CA GLY A 10 -2.12 -21.60 15.13
C GLY A 10 -2.78 -20.77 16.23
N ALA A 11 -3.31 -21.47 17.25
CA ALA A 11 -3.95 -20.84 18.40
C ALA A 11 -2.95 -20.14 19.35
N GLU A 12 -1.67 -20.51 19.28
CA GLU A 12 -0.58 -19.98 20.11
C GLU A 12 0.33 -19.03 19.32
N PRO A 13 0.87 -17.98 19.95
CA PRO A 13 1.82 -17.09 19.30
C PRO A 13 3.15 -17.80 19.02
N ILE A 14 3.82 -17.41 17.94
CA ILE A 14 5.05 -18.04 17.47
C ILE A 14 6.28 -17.42 18.16
N PRO A 15 7.12 -18.21 18.86
CA PRO A 15 8.41 -17.74 19.33
C PRO A 15 9.35 -17.45 18.16
N LEU A 16 10.04 -16.31 18.20
CA LEU A 16 11.01 -15.91 17.17
C LEU A 16 12.45 -16.24 17.62
N PRO A 17 13.45 -16.12 16.72
CA PRO A 17 14.86 -16.25 17.11
C PRO A 17 15.24 -15.35 18.28
N SER A 18 16.19 -15.79 19.11
CA SER A 18 16.60 -15.13 20.36
C SER A 18 16.96 -13.65 20.21
N ARG A 19 17.43 -13.22 19.03
CA ARG A 19 17.72 -11.81 18.73
C ARG A 19 16.54 -10.86 18.95
N PHE A 20 15.30 -11.33 18.81
CA PHE A 20 14.10 -10.49 18.98
C PHE A 20 13.82 -10.10 20.44
N ALA A 21 14.24 -10.92 21.40
CA ALA A 21 14.30 -10.49 22.81
C ALA A 21 15.24 -9.30 22.98
N GLY A 22 16.41 -9.34 22.31
CA GLY A 22 17.36 -8.24 22.28
C GLY A 22 16.85 -6.99 21.56
N VAL A 23 16.07 -7.15 20.48
CA VAL A 23 15.40 -6.02 19.80
C VAL A 23 14.44 -5.33 20.76
N LYS A 24 13.55 -6.09 21.43
CA LYS A 24 12.62 -5.55 22.43
C LYS A 24 13.37 -4.79 23.52
N LYS A 25 14.40 -5.41 24.13
CA LYS A 25 15.19 -4.78 25.20
C LYS A 25 15.81 -3.44 24.77
N ARG A 26 16.31 -3.34 23.53
CA ARG A 26 16.91 -2.10 23.01
C ARG A 26 15.90 -1.00 22.74
N LEU A 27 14.71 -1.33 22.23
CA LEU A 27 13.71 -0.34 21.84
C LEU A 27 13.24 0.55 23.00
N ILE A 28 13.15 -0.02 24.20
CA ILE A 28 12.63 0.67 25.39
C ILE A 28 13.74 1.02 26.41
N ALA A 29 15.01 0.80 26.06
CA ALA A 29 16.12 0.97 26.98
C ALA A 29 16.18 2.39 27.53
N GLY A 30 16.16 2.54 28.85
CA GLY A 30 16.14 3.84 29.54
C GLY A 30 14.75 4.51 29.59
N HIS A 31 13.72 3.89 29.02
CA HIS A 31 12.34 4.36 28.99
C HIS A 31 11.36 3.36 29.64
N GLU A 32 11.84 2.35 30.34
CA GLU A 32 11.03 1.23 30.85
C GLU A 32 9.88 1.72 31.74
N ALA A 33 10.17 2.63 32.67
CA ALA A 33 9.17 3.21 33.57
C ALA A 33 8.14 4.07 32.81
N ALA A 34 8.57 4.80 31.78
CA ALA A 34 7.68 5.61 30.94
C ALA A 34 6.76 4.71 30.10
N VAL A 35 7.30 3.64 29.52
CA VAL A 35 6.54 2.63 28.77
C VAL A 35 5.54 1.90 29.66
N GLU A 36 5.91 1.52 30.88
CA GLU A 36 4.95 0.91 31.82
C GLU A 36 3.81 1.87 32.17
N ALA A 37 4.12 3.14 32.43
CA ALA A 37 3.11 4.15 32.71
C ALA A 37 2.20 4.41 31.50
N SER A 38 2.78 4.47 30.29
CA SER A 38 2.04 4.74 29.06
C SER A 38 1.08 3.62 28.68
N TRP A 39 1.44 2.37 28.95
CA TRP A 39 0.58 1.21 28.73
C TRP A 39 -0.72 1.31 29.53
N ARG A 40 -0.68 1.77 30.78
CA ARG A 40 -1.89 1.96 31.60
C ARG A 40 -2.80 3.02 30.97
N ARG A 41 -2.24 4.18 30.60
CA ARG A 41 -2.99 5.25 29.91
C ARG A 41 -3.57 4.77 28.57
N LEU A 42 -2.82 3.96 27.84
CA LEU A 42 -3.25 3.39 26.57
C LEU A 42 -4.43 2.43 26.74
N LEU A 43 -4.39 1.54 27.74
CA LEU A 43 -5.50 0.61 27.99
C LEU A 43 -6.78 1.35 28.41
N ASP A 44 -6.68 2.42 29.19
CA ASP A 44 -7.81 3.29 29.52
C ASP A 44 -8.40 3.97 28.27
N ALA A 45 -7.54 4.53 27.41
CA ALA A 45 -7.96 5.12 26.14
C ALA A 45 -8.61 4.08 25.20
N MET A 46 -8.02 2.89 25.10
CA MET A 46 -8.54 1.77 24.30
C MET A 46 -9.93 1.33 24.75
N ARG A 47 -10.19 1.28 26.07
CA ARG A 47 -11.50 0.93 26.60
C ARG A 47 -12.58 1.92 26.14
N VAL A 48 -12.28 3.22 26.21
CA VAL A 48 -13.19 4.28 25.74
C VAL A 48 -13.38 4.19 24.22
N GLU A 49 -12.28 4.04 23.49
CA GLU A 49 -12.28 3.96 22.03
C GLU A 49 -13.11 2.78 21.51
N MET A 50 -12.86 1.57 22.04
CA MET A 50 -13.57 0.38 21.58
C MET A 50 -15.06 0.45 21.92
N ALA A 51 -15.46 1.12 23.01
CA ALA A 51 -16.86 1.34 23.33
C ALA A 51 -17.53 2.30 22.33
N ASP A 52 -16.89 3.41 21.96
CA ASP A 52 -17.39 4.34 20.94
C ASP A 52 -17.52 3.65 19.57
N ILE A 53 -16.50 2.89 19.16
CA ILE A 53 -16.52 2.13 17.90
C ILE A 53 -17.66 1.12 17.86
N GLN A 54 -17.87 0.38 18.94
CA GLN A 54 -18.96 -0.59 19.04
C GLN A 54 -20.34 0.09 19.00
N ALA A 55 -20.47 1.27 19.61
CA ALA A 55 -21.74 1.99 19.66
C ALA A 55 -22.13 2.61 18.30
N ARG A 56 -21.14 3.18 17.58
CA ARG A 56 -21.40 3.97 16.35
C ARG A 56 -21.24 3.19 15.06
N GLY A 57 -20.39 2.16 15.06
CA GLY A 57 -20.21 1.26 13.92
C GLY A 57 -19.88 2.02 12.61
N SER A 58 -20.61 1.70 11.52
CA SER A 58 -20.35 2.25 10.18
C SER A 58 -20.59 3.75 10.06
N GLU A 59 -21.30 4.36 11.01
CA GLU A 59 -21.46 5.82 11.08
C GLU A 59 -20.10 6.52 11.15
N LEU A 60 -19.08 5.87 11.72
CA LEU A 60 -17.74 6.42 11.88
C LEU A 60 -17.00 6.67 10.56
N ILE A 61 -17.37 5.96 9.50
CA ILE A 61 -16.69 6.03 8.21
C ILE A 61 -17.26 7.22 7.40
N PRO A 62 -16.52 8.35 7.27
CA PRO A 62 -17.01 9.48 6.48
C PRO A 62 -17.06 9.13 4.99
N SER A 63 -17.92 9.84 4.28
CA SER A 63 -17.95 9.82 2.82
C SER A 63 -18.05 11.22 2.24
N ILE A 64 -17.42 11.44 1.09
CA ILE A 64 -17.53 12.67 0.30
C ILE A 64 -17.86 12.31 -1.15
N ALA A 65 -18.70 13.11 -1.81
CA ALA A 65 -18.92 12.95 -3.24
C ALA A 65 -17.69 13.43 -4.01
N PHE A 66 -17.31 12.74 -5.09
CA PHE A 66 -16.17 13.16 -5.91
C PHE A 66 -16.35 14.58 -6.48
N ALA A 67 -17.59 14.99 -6.74
CA ALA A 67 -17.91 16.36 -7.16
C ALA A 67 -17.60 17.43 -6.08
N ASP A 68 -17.57 17.03 -4.82
CA ASP A 68 -17.42 17.91 -3.66
C ASP A 68 -15.97 18.02 -3.16
N ILE A 69 -14.99 17.32 -3.77
CA ILE A 69 -13.59 17.30 -3.28
C ILE A 69 -12.86 18.65 -3.37
N ASN A 70 -13.47 19.65 -4.00
CA ASN A 70 -12.98 21.02 -4.05
C ASN A 70 -13.79 22.00 -3.18
N ASP A 71 -14.86 21.54 -2.51
CA ASP A 71 -15.67 22.36 -1.60
C ASP A 71 -14.97 22.42 -0.24
N PRO A 72 -14.38 23.58 0.16
CA PRO A 72 -13.55 23.65 1.35
C PRO A 72 -14.29 23.24 2.64
N VAL A 73 -15.59 23.53 2.74
CA VAL A 73 -16.37 23.22 3.95
C VAL A 73 -16.62 21.73 4.07
N ARG A 74 -16.96 21.07 2.94
CA ARG A 74 -17.17 19.62 2.90
C ARG A 74 -15.86 18.88 3.10
N VAL A 75 -14.78 19.37 2.51
CA VAL A 75 -13.44 18.81 2.63
C VAL A 75 -12.95 18.88 4.07
N GLU A 76 -13.11 20.01 4.76
CA GLU A 76 -12.69 20.13 6.17
C GLU A 76 -13.42 19.14 7.08
N ALA A 77 -14.75 19.06 6.97
CA ALA A 77 -15.55 18.11 7.74
C ALA A 77 -15.18 16.65 7.45
N PHE A 78 -14.87 16.34 6.19
CA PHE A 78 -14.37 15.03 5.76
C PHE A 78 -12.97 14.74 6.31
N ALA A 79 -12.04 15.70 6.20
CA ALA A 79 -10.64 15.58 6.58
C ALA A 79 -10.49 15.29 8.07
N HIS A 80 -11.20 16.04 8.92
CA HIS A 80 -11.19 15.83 10.36
C HIS A 80 -11.57 14.38 10.72
N ARG A 81 -12.60 13.84 10.07
CA ARG A 81 -13.08 12.48 10.31
C ARG A 81 -12.16 11.42 9.71
N LEU A 82 -11.64 11.64 8.51
CA LEU A 82 -10.66 10.74 7.89
C LEU A 82 -9.41 10.64 8.77
N ARG A 83 -8.89 11.78 9.26
CA ARG A 83 -7.73 11.81 10.17
C ARG A 83 -7.99 11.06 11.47
N ARG A 84 -9.20 11.20 12.01
CA ARG A 84 -9.58 10.55 13.27
C ARG A 84 -9.74 9.03 13.14
N TYR A 85 -10.33 8.56 12.05
CA TYR A 85 -10.78 7.17 11.90
C TYR A 85 -9.94 6.33 10.93
N GLY A 86 -9.07 6.96 10.13
CA GLY A 86 -8.15 6.28 9.22
C GLY A 86 -8.82 5.60 8.03
N VAL A 87 -10.09 5.86 7.75
CA VAL A 87 -10.84 5.22 6.65
C VAL A 87 -11.89 6.19 6.11
N ALA A 88 -12.13 6.18 4.80
CA ALA A 88 -13.17 6.97 4.18
C ALA A 88 -13.60 6.45 2.81
N VAL A 89 -14.77 6.89 2.34
CA VAL A 89 -15.27 6.60 0.98
C VAL A 89 -15.38 7.87 0.15
N ILE A 90 -14.80 7.87 -1.04
CA ILE A 90 -14.98 8.88 -2.07
C ILE A 90 -15.99 8.33 -3.07
N ARG A 91 -17.18 8.94 -3.14
CA ARG A 91 -18.32 8.43 -3.92
C ARG A 91 -18.28 8.88 -5.36
N GLY A 92 -18.57 7.97 -6.29
CA GLY A 92 -18.68 8.27 -7.72
C GLY A 92 -17.41 8.84 -8.34
N VAL A 93 -16.24 8.26 -8.02
CA VAL A 93 -14.95 8.65 -8.64
C VAL A 93 -14.94 8.27 -10.12
N VAL A 94 -15.39 7.06 -10.43
CA VAL A 94 -15.60 6.58 -11.81
C VAL A 94 -17.09 6.61 -12.11
N SER A 95 -17.46 6.96 -13.35
CA SER A 95 -18.88 6.96 -13.72
C SER A 95 -19.44 5.53 -13.71
N PRO A 96 -20.73 5.32 -13.40
CA PRO A 96 -21.34 4.00 -13.51
C PRO A 96 -21.29 3.41 -14.92
N GLU A 97 -21.22 4.27 -15.95
CA GLU A 97 -21.09 3.85 -17.35
C GLU A 97 -19.70 3.30 -17.65
N ASP A 98 -18.64 4.02 -17.26
CA ASP A 98 -17.26 3.56 -17.38
C ASP A 98 -17.07 2.25 -16.60
N ALA A 99 -17.54 2.19 -15.36
CA ALA A 99 -17.44 0.99 -14.54
C ALA A 99 -18.09 -0.24 -15.21
N ARG A 100 -19.29 -0.08 -15.79
CA ARG A 100 -19.97 -1.15 -16.54
C ARG A 100 -19.22 -1.54 -17.81
N SER A 101 -18.73 -0.56 -18.58
CA SER A 101 -17.93 -0.82 -19.78
C SER A 101 -16.68 -1.63 -19.44
N TRP A 102 -15.95 -1.24 -18.37
CA TRP A 102 -14.72 -1.92 -17.96
C TRP A 102 -14.98 -3.35 -17.47
N VAL A 103 -16.08 -3.58 -16.76
CA VAL A 103 -16.52 -4.92 -16.36
C VAL A 103 -16.77 -5.78 -17.60
N GLY A 104 -17.50 -5.26 -18.59
CA GLY A 104 -17.80 -5.98 -19.84
C GLY A 104 -16.55 -6.34 -20.63
N GLU A 105 -15.64 -5.38 -20.82
CA GLU A 105 -14.39 -5.65 -21.53
C GLU A 105 -13.46 -6.61 -20.78
N THR A 106 -13.44 -6.54 -19.45
CA THR A 106 -12.65 -7.47 -18.65
C THR A 106 -13.24 -8.87 -18.71
N HIS A 107 -14.57 -9.00 -18.74
CA HIS A 107 -15.21 -10.29 -19.00
C HIS A 107 -14.77 -10.86 -20.34
N ASP A 108 -14.88 -10.08 -21.42
CA ASP A 108 -14.46 -10.49 -22.76
C ASP A 108 -12.97 -10.87 -22.84
N TYR A 109 -12.13 -10.10 -22.15
CA TYR A 109 -10.70 -10.39 -22.03
C TYR A 109 -10.45 -11.75 -21.35
N LEU A 110 -11.16 -12.05 -20.26
CA LEU A 110 -11.03 -13.31 -19.53
C LEU A 110 -11.61 -14.51 -20.29
N GLU A 111 -12.60 -14.29 -21.16
CA GLU A 111 -13.11 -15.36 -22.03
C GLU A 111 -12.07 -15.83 -23.04
N ARG A 112 -11.29 -14.89 -23.59
CA ARG A 112 -10.22 -15.16 -24.58
C ARG A 112 -8.92 -15.64 -23.92
N ASN A 113 -8.66 -15.20 -22.69
CA ASN A 113 -7.40 -15.43 -21.98
C ASN A 113 -7.61 -16.24 -20.70
N ARG A 114 -7.67 -17.57 -20.83
CA ARG A 114 -7.90 -18.50 -19.72
C ARG A 114 -6.62 -19.03 -19.06
N GLU A 115 -5.46 -18.61 -19.55
CA GLU A 115 -4.16 -19.06 -19.06
C GLU A 115 -3.65 -18.13 -17.95
N PHE A 116 -4.08 -18.36 -16.72
CA PHE A 116 -3.53 -17.66 -15.58
C PHE A 116 -3.51 -18.54 -14.34
N LYS A 117 -2.79 -18.08 -13.31
CA LYS A 117 -2.58 -18.86 -12.10
C LYS A 117 -3.91 -19.08 -11.37
N PRO A 118 -4.28 -20.33 -11.06
CA PRO A 118 -5.47 -20.61 -10.26
C PRO A 118 -5.41 -19.87 -8.92
N PRO A 119 -6.52 -19.27 -8.45
CA PRO A 119 -6.59 -18.65 -7.14
C PRO A 119 -6.17 -19.60 -6.01
N ALA A 120 -5.63 -19.04 -4.94
CA ALA A 120 -5.29 -19.84 -3.77
C ALA A 120 -6.57 -20.40 -3.11
N LEU A 121 -6.54 -21.66 -2.66
CA LEU A 121 -7.71 -22.32 -2.09
C LEU A 121 -8.34 -21.59 -0.89
N HIS A 122 -7.52 -20.88 -0.09
CA HIS A 122 -7.99 -20.15 1.08
C HIS A 122 -8.60 -18.78 0.75
N ASP A 123 -8.38 -18.27 -0.48
CA ASP A 123 -8.99 -17.03 -0.97
C ASP A 123 -9.30 -17.16 -2.48
N PRO A 124 -10.32 -17.94 -2.84
CA PRO A 124 -10.61 -18.27 -4.24
C PRO A 124 -11.12 -17.08 -5.06
N THR A 125 -11.44 -15.97 -4.40
CA THR A 125 -12.01 -14.76 -5.03
C THR A 125 -10.94 -13.75 -5.42
N CYS A 126 -9.70 -13.91 -4.94
CA CYS A 126 -8.57 -13.05 -5.28
C CYS A 126 -7.74 -13.71 -6.39
N ILE A 127 -7.68 -13.06 -7.54
CA ILE A 127 -7.08 -13.60 -8.77
C ILE A 127 -5.78 -12.85 -9.07
N ASP A 128 -4.70 -13.61 -9.29
CA ASP A 128 -3.36 -13.12 -9.64
C ASP A 128 -3.31 -12.65 -11.11
N LEU A 129 -4.09 -11.62 -11.43
CA LEU A 129 -4.05 -10.85 -12.67
C LEU A 129 -3.72 -9.40 -12.33
N PHE A 130 -3.00 -8.70 -13.21
CA PHE A 130 -2.43 -7.40 -12.92
C PHE A 130 -2.70 -6.37 -14.03
N TRP A 131 -2.88 -6.80 -15.28
CA TRP A 131 -2.91 -5.94 -16.45
C TRP A 131 -4.20 -6.05 -17.27
N THR A 132 -5.29 -6.51 -16.66
CA THR A 132 -6.62 -6.52 -17.31
C THR A 132 -7.07 -5.11 -17.72
N PRO A 133 -8.01 -4.97 -18.69
CA PRO A 133 -8.58 -3.68 -19.09
C PRO A 133 -9.02 -2.81 -17.91
N VAL A 134 -9.78 -3.38 -16.97
CA VAL A 134 -10.24 -2.65 -15.77
C VAL A 134 -9.10 -2.17 -14.88
N GLN A 135 -8.05 -2.97 -14.68
CA GLN A 135 -6.93 -2.60 -13.81
C GLN A 135 -6.08 -1.48 -14.43
N VAL A 136 -5.78 -1.57 -15.72
CA VAL A 136 -4.98 -0.55 -16.43
C VAL A 136 -5.75 0.76 -16.51
N ARG A 137 -7.05 0.72 -16.83
CA ARG A 137 -7.89 1.92 -16.87
C ARG A 137 -8.08 2.55 -15.49
N ALA A 138 -8.35 1.76 -14.45
CA ALA A 138 -8.49 2.28 -13.09
C ALA A 138 -7.23 3.02 -12.62
N ARG A 139 -6.03 2.49 -12.90
CA ARG A 139 -4.75 3.13 -12.54
C ARG A 139 -4.45 4.40 -13.36
N ALA A 140 -4.94 4.48 -14.60
CA ALA A 140 -4.68 5.62 -15.49
C ALA A 140 -5.79 6.70 -15.45
N HIS A 141 -6.98 6.39 -14.93
CA HIS A 141 -8.17 7.24 -15.03
C HIS A 141 -7.94 8.62 -14.38
N PRO A 142 -8.23 9.75 -15.06
CA PRO A 142 -8.02 11.10 -14.51
C PRO A 142 -8.68 11.35 -13.14
N ASN A 143 -9.95 10.97 -12.97
CA ASN A 143 -10.62 11.06 -11.66
C ASN A 143 -9.99 10.20 -10.57
N MET A 144 -9.46 9.01 -10.88
CA MET A 144 -8.75 8.18 -9.90
C MET A 144 -7.47 8.87 -9.46
N LEU A 145 -6.67 9.38 -10.39
CA LEU A 145 -5.46 10.15 -10.08
C LEU A 145 -5.80 11.40 -9.25
N ARG A 146 -6.90 12.08 -9.57
CA ARG A 146 -7.37 13.24 -8.80
C ARG A 146 -7.84 12.86 -7.39
N ALA A 147 -8.56 11.76 -7.23
CA ALA A 147 -8.98 11.23 -5.92
C ALA A 147 -7.77 10.81 -5.07
N GLN A 148 -6.73 10.23 -5.69
CA GLN A 148 -5.47 9.90 -5.02
C GLN A 148 -4.71 11.15 -4.56
N LYS A 149 -4.56 12.17 -5.43
CA LYS A 149 -3.97 13.47 -5.06
C LYS A 149 -4.74 14.11 -3.89
N PHE A 150 -6.06 14.09 -3.94
CA PHE A 150 -6.93 14.55 -2.86
C PHE A 150 -6.68 13.78 -1.56
N ALA A 151 -6.65 12.45 -1.60
CA ALA A 151 -6.38 11.63 -0.41
C ALA A 151 -5.01 11.91 0.21
N MET A 152 -3.95 12.02 -0.61
CA MET A 152 -2.60 12.30 -0.11
C MET A 152 -2.45 13.70 0.48
N SER A 153 -3.29 14.65 0.09
CA SER A 153 -3.23 16.03 0.62
C SER A 153 -3.50 16.13 2.13
N PHE A 154 -4.08 15.08 2.74
CA PHE A 154 -4.34 15.05 4.18
C PHE A 154 -3.14 14.66 5.04
N TRP A 155 -2.06 14.20 4.43
CA TRP A 155 -0.79 13.92 5.10
C TRP A 155 -0.01 15.22 5.24
N GLU A 156 0.29 15.61 6.47
CA GLU A 156 1.11 16.79 6.74
C GLU A 156 2.57 16.37 6.70
N SER A 157 3.37 17.10 5.92
CA SER A 157 4.80 16.85 5.84
C SER A 157 5.57 18.13 6.07
N THR A 158 6.57 18.02 6.93
CA THR A 158 7.66 18.99 7.06
C THR A 158 8.91 18.57 6.27
N ASP A 159 8.89 17.40 5.62
CA ASP A 159 9.97 16.86 4.79
C ASP A 159 9.70 17.01 3.28
N ASP A 160 10.77 16.83 2.50
CA ASP A 160 10.77 16.87 1.04
C ASP A 160 11.08 15.51 0.39
N LEU A 161 10.84 14.40 1.11
CA LEU A 161 11.16 13.04 0.68
C LEU A 161 10.08 12.41 -0.20
N HIS A 162 8.95 13.10 -0.38
CA HIS A 162 7.80 12.62 -1.13
C HIS A 162 7.00 13.74 -1.79
N ILE A 163 6.26 13.40 -2.84
CA ILE A 163 5.40 14.33 -3.61
C ILE A 163 3.98 13.80 -3.64
N THR A 164 3.10 14.40 -2.83
CA THR A 164 1.67 14.02 -2.72
C THR A 164 0.85 14.40 -3.96
N ARG A 165 1.34 15.34 -4.78
CA ARG A 165 0.72 15.75 -6.06
C ARG A 165 1.07 14.83 -7.24
N ALA A 166 1.99 13.88 -7.06
CA ALA A 166 2.45 12.94 -8.08
C ALA A 166 2.12 11.50 -7.68
N PRO A 167 0.89 11.01 -7.93
CA PRO A 167 0.52 9.64 -7.61
C PRO A 167 1.30 8.65 -8.47
N VAL A 168 1.79 7.59 -7.83
CA VAL A 168 2.43 6.44 -8.49
C VAL A 168 1.50 5.23 -8.39
N SER A 169 1.37 4.49 -9.48
CA SER A 169 0.54 3.29 -9.52
C SER A 169 1.23 2.09 -8.86
N TYR A 170 0.41 1.20 -8.29
CA TYR A 170 0.83 -0.09 -7.75
C TYR A 170 0.01 -1.21 -8.39
N ALA A 171 0.72 -2.19 -8.96
CA ALA A 171 0.13 -3.32 -9.66
C ALA A 171 -0.25 -4.42 -8.67
N ASP A 172 -1.50 -4.37 -8.23
CA ASP A 172 -2.13 -5.36 -7.36
C ASP A 172 -3.19 -6.18 -8.12
N ARG A 173 -3.66 -7.22 -7.45
CA ARG A 173 -4.57 -8.27 -7.92
C ARG A 173 -5.98 -7.77 -8.22
N LEU A 174 -6.82 -8.65 -8.74
CA LEU A 174 -8.23 -8.42 -9.00
C LEU A 174 -9.08 -9.28 -8.06
N ARG A 175 -10.19 -8.75 -7.52
CA ARG A 175 -11.12 -9.54 -6.70
C ARG A 175 -12.46 -9.69 -7.40
N ILE A 176 -12.88 -10.94 -7.59
CA ILE A 176 -14.15 -11.31 -8.22
C ILE A 176 -14.91 -12.24 -7.29
N HIS A 177 -16.11 -11.84 -6.86
CA HIS A 177 -17.08 -12.77 -6.26
C HIS A 177 -18.13 -13.08 -7.32
N ASN A 178 -18.15 -14.32 -7.79
CA ASN A 178 -19.21 -14.81 -8.66
C ASN A 178 -19.21 -16.34 -8.70
N ASP A 179 -20.40 -16.94 -8.64
CA ASP A 179 -20.59 -18.34 -9.02
C ASP A 179 -20.65 -18.51 -10.56
N LYS A 180 -20.92 -17.42 -11.31
CA LYS A 180 -21.18 -17.40 -12.77
C LYS A 180 -20.01 -16.97 -13.66
N LEU A 181 -19.01 -16.24 -13.15
CA LEU A 181 -17.72 -16.05 -13.83
C LEU A 181 -16.96 -17.33 -13.49
N GLY A 182 -17.34 -18.40 -14.20
CA GLY A 182 -17.26 -19.77 -13.71
C GLY A 182 -15.94 -20.08 -13.03
N ALA A 183 -16.02 -20.61 -11.81
CA ALA A 183 -14.98 -21.40 -11.13
C ALA A 183 -13.59 -21.24 -11.77
N VAL A 184 -13.01 -20.06 -11.60
CA VAL A 184 -11.73 -19.70 -12.17
C VAL A 184 -10.58 -20.53 -11.54
N GLY A 185 -10.87 -21.23 -10.45
CA GLY A 185 -10.28 -22.52 -10.14
C GLY A 185 -11.40 -23.55 -10.09
N GLY A 186 -11.28 -24.67 -10.82
CA GLY A 186 -12.28 -25.73 -10.79
C GLY A 186 -12.65 -26.11 -9.34
N GLN A 187 -13.92 -26.38 -9.07
CA GLN A 187 -14.36 -26.94 -7.80
C GLN A 187 -13.63 -28.26 -7.55
N GLN A 188 -12.52 -28.23 -6.82
CA GLN A 188 -11.94 -29.44 -6.26
C GLN A 188 -12.59 -29.68 -4.91
N ASN A 189 -13.65 -30.47 -4.91
CA ASN A 189 -14.13 -31.17 -3.72
C ASN A 189 -13.06 -32.19 -3.32
N GLY A 190 -12.21 -31.82 -2.37
CA GLY A 190 -11.20 -32.72 -1.83
C GLY A 190 -10.75 -32.25 -0.46
N ASN A 191 -11.09 -33.03 0.57
CA ASN A 191 -10.62 -32.88 1.94
C ASN A 191 -9.09 -32.73 1.96
N SER A 192 -8.60 -31.51 2.04
CA SER A 192 -7.17 -31.18 1.94
C SER A 192 -6.70 -30.49 3.21
N ALA A 193 -5.39 -30.44 3.45
CA ALA A 193 -4.80 -29.78 4.62
C ALA A 193 -5.20 -28.27 4.76
N ALA A 194 -5.72 -27.65 3.70
CA ALA A 194 -6.34 -26.32 3.72
C ALA A 194 -7.65 -26.29 4.53
N ASP A 195 -8.43 -27.38 4.55
CA ASP A 195 -9.64 -27.52 5.36
C ASP A 195 -9.30 -27.59 6.85
N SER A 196 -8.14 -28.17 7.19
CA SER A 196 -7.60 -28.20 8.55
C SER A 196 -7.12 -26.82 9.04
N ILE A 197 -6.63 -25.97 8.13
CA ILE A 197 -6.27 -24.57 8.41
C ILE A 197 -7.53 -23.71 8.56
N GLY A 198 -8.56 -23.95 7.73
CA GLY A 198 -9.89 -23.38 7.87
C GLY A 198 -10.56 -23.77 9.20
N ALA A 199 -10.38 -25.00 9.68
CA ALA A 199 -10.95 -25.48 10.93
C ALA A 199 -10.29 -24.89 12.20
N ALA A 200 -8.98 -24.58 12.17
CA ALA A 200 -8.30 -23.92 13.29
C ALA A 200 -8.47 -22.40 13.28
N ALA A 201 -8.58 -21.77 12.11
CA ALA A 201 -8.93 -20.35 11.95
C ALA A 201 -10.43 -20.06 12.14
N SER A 202 -11.29 -21.09 12.05
CA SER A 202 -12.76 -21.00 12.10
C SER A 202 -13.33 -20.39 13.40
N ALA A 203 -12.62 -20.47 14.52
CA ALA A 203 -13.12 -19.99 15.82
C ALA A 203 -12.64 -18.58 16.20
N THR A 204 -11.67 -17.99 15.50
CA THR A 204 -11.01 -16.74 15.93
C THR A 204 -11.13 -15.64 14.87
N VAL A 205 -11.59 -14.45 15.28
CA VAL A 205 -11.58 -13.28 14.38
C VAL A 205 -10.15 -12.76 14.23
N ILE A 206 -9.71 -12.60 12.98
CA ILE A 206 -8.39 -12.09 12.60
C ILE A 206 -8.55 -10.80 11.79
N ALA A 207 -7.76 -9.80 12.14
CA ALA A 207 -7.50 -8.62 11.32
C ALA A 207 -6.01 -8.60 10.94
N GLN A 208 -5.69 -7.97 9.83
CA GLN A 208 -4.33 -7.76 9.35
C GLN A 208 -4.02 -6.28 9.18
N ILE A 209 -2.73 -5.96 9.30
CA ILE A 209 -2.14 -4.68 8.91
C ILE A 209 -0.96 -5.01 7.99
N ASP A 210 -0.97 -4.46 6.78
CA ASP A 210 0.07 -4.72 5.79
C ASP A 210 1.29 -3.82 5.98
N SER A 211 2.11 -3.69 4.93
CA SER A 211 3.30 -2.82 4.90
C SER A 211 4.31 -3.21 5.99
N GLY A 212 4.61 -4.51 6.04
CA GLY A 212 5.54 -5.12 6.98
C GLY A 212 4.86 -5.78 8.17
N SER A 213 5.67 -6.43 8.98
CA SER A 213 5.31 -7.12 10.21
C SER A 213 6.40 -6.83 11.25
N LEU A 214 7.48 -7.61 11.26
CA LEU A 214 8.60 -7.44 12.20
C LEU A 214 9.39 -6.16 11.96
N GLU A 215 9.34 -5.65 10.72
CA GLU A 215 9.91 -4.37 10.31
C GLU A 215 9.50 -3.23 11.24
N ARG A 216 8.33 -3.30 11.90
CA ARG A 216 7.86 -2.27 12.84
C ARG A 216 8.69 -2.14 14.11
N TRP A 217 9.37 -3.21 14.52
CA TRP A 217 10.26 -3.23 15.70
C TRP A 217 11.73 -3.17 15.31
N GLU A 218 12.07 -3.37 14.04
CA GLU A 218 13.46 -3.48 13.62
C GLU A 218 14.08 -2.14 13.25
N PRO A 219 15.37 -1.93 13.61
CA PRO A 219 16.09 -0.71 13.29
C PRO A 219 16.23 -0.50 11.78
N ASP A 220 16.30 -1.57 10.99
CA ASP A 220 16.39 -1.51 9.53
C ASP A 220 15.03 -1.41 8.81
N GLY A 221 13.94 -1.56 9.56
CA GLY A 221 12.57 -1.41 9.07
C GLY A 221 12.08 0.01 9.32
N TYR A 222 11.00 0.15 10.09
CA TYR A 222 10.46 1.44 10.51
C TYR A 222 11.34 2.19 11.52
N GLY A 223 12.31 1.50 12.14
CA GLY A 223 13.31 2.14 13.00
C GLY A 223 14.24 3.09 12.26
N ARG A 224 14.42 2.95 10.93
CA ARG A 224 15.29 3.83 10.13
C ARG A 224 14.86 5.29 10.16
N GLY A 225 13.55 5.50 10.09
CA GLY A 225 12.95 6.83 10.12
C GLY A 225 12.32 7.17 11.48
N GLY A 226 12.48 6.32 12.50
CA GLY A 226 11.91 6.58 13.82
C GLY A 226 10.37 6.62 13.87
N THR A 227 9.67 5.97 12.92
CA THR A 227 8.19 6.10 12.77
C THR A 227 7.42 5.91 14.07
N TYR A 228 7.84 4.92 14.88
CA TYR A 228 7.16 4.56 16.12
C TYR A 228 7.99 4.91 17.37
N GLU A 229 8.99 5.78 17.25
CA GLU A 229 9.92 6.09 18.33
C GLU A 229 9.20 6.66 19.56
N ALA A 230 8.24 7.58 19.37
CA ALA A 230 7.42 8.13 20.45
C ALA A 230 6.69 7.04 21.25
N VAL A 231 6.16 6.02 20.56
CA VAL A 231 5.49 4.87 21.19
C VAL A 231 6.47 4.10 22.08
N PHE A 232 7.65 3.76 21.57
CA PHE A 232 8.67 3.01 22.31
C PHE A 232 9.35 3.81 23.44
N ARG A 233 9.25 5.14 23.42
CA ARG A 233 9.68 6.02 24.53
C ARG A 233 8.63 6.21 25.63
N GLY A 234 7.43 5.64 25.47
CA GLY A 234 6.34 5.76 26.44
C GLY A 234 5.48 7.03 26.27
N ASP A 235 5.51 7.64 25.09
CA ASP A 235 4.78 8.87 24.73
C ASP A 235 3.96 8.65 23.46
N TRP A 236 3.12 7.60 23.45
CA TRP A 236 2.26 7.30 22.30
C TRP A 236 1.27 8.43 22.00
N GLU A 237 1.03 9.32 22.96
CA GLU A 237 0.19 10.50 22.80
C GLU A 237 0.77 11.50 21.78
N SER A 238 2.10 11.61 21.66
CA SER A 238 2.74 12.47 20.66
C SER A 238 2.93 11.78 19.29
N TYR A 239 2.80 10.45 19.22
CA TYR A 239 2.85 9.73 17.95
C TYR A 239 1.74 10.21 17.00
N ASP A 240 2.14 10.77 15.85
CA ASP A 240 1.23 11.12 14.78
C ASP A 240 1.25 10.05 13.68
N PRO A 241 0.16 9.29 13.47
CA PRO A 241 0.11 8.32 12.38
C PRO A 241 0.19 8.98 10.98
N TRP A 242 -0.16 10.27 10.88
CA TRP A 242 -0.23 11.04 9.62
C TRP A 242 1.08 11.72 9.23
N ASP A 243 2.13 11.58 10.03
CA ASP A 243 3.48 11.98 9.66
C ASP A 243 4.10 10.92 8.72
N PRO A 244 4.39 11.27 7.46
CA PRO A 244 5.00 10.36 6.50
C PRO A 244 6.53 10.23 6.66
N ALA A 245 7.21 11.15 7.34
CA ALA A 245 8.67 11.29 7.30
C ALA A 245 9.39 9.99 7.69
N GLY A 246 8.96 9.40 8.82
CA GLY A 246 9.53 8.15 9.30
C GLY A 246 9.25 6.95 8.40
N ARG A 247 8.20 7.01 7.57
CA ARG A 247 7.72 5.91 6.72
C ARG A 247 8.39 5.90 5.35
N VAL A 248 8.74 7.06 4.79
CA VAL A 248 9.37 7.15 3.47
C VAL A 248 10.72 6.43 3.43
N GLY A 249 11.49 6.50 4.52
CA GLY A 249 12.77 5.81 4.67
C GLY A 249 12.69 4.37 5.18
N ALA A 250 11.50 3.87 5.51
CA ALA A 250 11.32 2.55 6.09
C ALA A 250 11.46 1.44 5.04
N THR A 251 12.12 0.34 5.41
CA THR A 251 12.07 -0.89 4.62
C THR A 251 10.93 -1.75 5.14
N THR A 252 9.87 -1.91 4.35
CA THR A 252 8.65 -2.65 4.76
C THR A 252 8.68 -4.14 4.42
N ASP A 253 9.71 -4.60 3.71
CA ASP A 253 9.92 -5.99 3.34
C ASP A 253 11.39 -6.41 3.56
N LEU A 254 11.80 -6.56 4.83
CA LEU A 254 13.16 -7.00 5.19
C LEU A 254 13.40 -8.48 4.93
N TYR A 255 12.31 -9.25 4.82
CA TYR A 255 12.36 -10.72 4.75
C TYR A 255 12.01 -11.28 3.38
N ASN A 256 11.80 -10.41 2.38
CA ASN A 256 11.42 -10.79 1.02
C ASN A 256 10.20 -11.74 1.03
N GLY A 257 9.16 -11.31 1.74
CA GLY A 257 7.92 -12.06 1.92
C GLY A 257 7.16 -12.21 0.60
N ALA A 258 6.55 -13.37 0.38
CA ALA A 258 5.70 -13.57 -0.79
C ALA A 258 4.47 -12.65 -0.70
N GLY A 259 4.33 -11.71 -1.64
CA GLY A 259 3.28 -10.70 -1.63
C GLY A 259 3.48 -9.59 -0.57
N ALA A 260 4.68 -9.47 -0.01
CA ALA A 260 5.04 -8.34 0.84
C ALA A 260 5.14 -7.07 0.00
N CYS A 261 4.65 -5.96 0.55
CA CYS A 261 4.63 -4.70 -0.16
C CYS A 261 5.99 -3.98 -0.04
N SER A 262 6.61 -3.66 -1.18
CA SER A 262 7.90 -2.94 -1.24
C SER A 262 7.76 -1.43 -1.50
N VAL A 263 6.53 -0.90 -1.50
CA VAL A 263 6.25 0.54 -1.67
C VAL A 263 5.64 1.17 -0.44
N PHE A 264 5.94 2.45 -0.23
CA PHE A 264 5.20 3.25 0.73
C PHE A 264 3.83 3.60 0.15
N ARG A 265 2.80 3.01 0.75
CA ARG A 265 1.38 3.33 0.50
C ARG A 265 0.94 4.24 1.65
N MET A 266 0.49 5.45 1.34
CA MET A 266 -0.17 6.30 2.33
C MET A 266 -1.52 5.68 2.71
N PHE A 267 -2.25 5.23 1.70
CA PHE A 267 -3.47 4.46 1.91
C PHE A 267 -3.44 3.18 1.11
N GLN A 268 -4.04 2.14 1.66
CA GLN A 268 -4.64 1.12 0.82
C GLN A 268 -5.91 1.67 0.16
N GLY A 269 -6.42 0.96 -0.84
CA GLY A 269 -7.67 1.37 -1.45
C GLY A 269 -8.26 0.33 -2.37
N ILE A 270 -9.57 0.39 -2.51
CA ILE A 270 -10.34 -0.47 -3.40
C ILE A 270 -11.33 0.39 -4.17
N LEU A 271 -11.32 0.25 -5.49
CA LEU A 271 -12.37 0.76 -6.37
C LEU A 271 -13.42 -0.33 -6.58
N ALA A 272 -14.70 0.00 -6.32
CA ALA A 272 -15.83 -0.85 -6.67
C ALA A 272 -16.19 -0.67 -8.13
N LEU A 273 -16.34 -1.77 -8.87
CA LEU A 273 -16.80 -1.76 -10.27
C LEU A 273 -18.23 -2.26 -10.41
N THR A 274 -18.72 -2.98 -9.41
CA THR A 274 -20.13 -3.33 -9.25
C THR A 274 -20.58 -2.96 -7.84
N LYS A 275 -21.85 -3.22 -7.51
CA LYS A 275 -22.35 -3.01 -6.15
C LYS A 275 -21.63 -3.93 -5.17
N VAL A 276 -21.16 -3.37 -4.07
CA VAL A 276 -20.48 -4.10 -3.00
C VAL A 276 -21.32 -4.00 -1.75
N GLU A 277 -21.79 -5.14 -1.28
CA GLU A 277 -22.59 -5.23 -0.06
C GLU A 277 -21.72 -5.04 1.19
N GLN A 278 -22.36 -4.60 2.27
CA GLN A 278 -21.68 -4.45 3.56
C GLN A 278 -21.18 -5.81 4.07
N GLY A 279 -20.05 -5.79 4.77
CA GLY A 279 -19.49 -6.95 5.46
C GLY A 279 -18.26 -7.56 4.79
N MET A 280 -18.09 -7.40 3.48
CA MET A 280 -16.94 -7.96 2.76
C MET A 280 -15.60 -7.43 3.27
N VAL A 281 -15.51 -6.12 3.52
CA VAL A 281 -14.33 -5.50 4.13
C VAL A 281 -14.76 -4.87 5.44
N ARG A 282 -14.00 -5.15 6.50
CA ARG A 282 -14.19 -4.58 7.83
C ARG A 282 -12.90 -3.97 8.31
N VAL A 283 -12.99 -2.84 9.00
CA VAL A 283 -11.85 -2.04 9.47
C VAL A 283 -12.01 -1.70 10.94
N LEU A 284 -10.90 -1.45 11.65
CA LEU A 284 -10.92 -1.03 13.05
C LEU A 284 -10.58 0.47 13.16
N PRO A 285 -11.56 1.40 13.14
CA PRO A 285 -11.36 2.84 12.88
C PRO A 285 -10.65 3.61 14.02
N SER A 286 -9.40 3.26 14.31
CA SER A 286 -8.55 3.92 15.32
C SER A 286 -7.06 3.66 15.05
N PRO A 287 -6.50 4.17 13.93
CA PRO A 287 -5.14 3.83 13.50
C PRO A 287 -4.08 4.13 14.57
N LYS A 288 -4.20 5.27 15.29
CA LYS A 288 -3.24 5.67 16.33
C LYS A 288 -3.22 4.71 17.52
N LEU A 289 -4.36 4.49 18.17
CA LEU A 289 -4.43 3.71 19.40
C LEU A 289 -4.19 2.23 19.12
N VAL A 290 -4.69 1.71 18.00
CA VAL A 290 -4.45 0.32 17.58
C VAL A 290 -2.97 0.11 17.30
N ALA A 291 -2.31 1.03 16.60
CA ALA A 291 -0.86 0.98 16.35
C ALA A 291 -0.07 0.96 17.65
N ALA A 292 -0.27 1.93 18.53
CA ALA A 292 0.39 1.98 19.82
C ALA A 292 0.16 0.68 20.63
N TYR A 293 -1.07 0.15 20.61
CA TYR A 293 -1.44 -1.03 21.35
C TYR A 293 -0.70 -2.27 20.87
N PHE A 294 -0.73 -2.59 19.57
CA PHE A 294 -0.06 -3.80 19.10
C PHE A 294 1.46 -3.67 19.16
N LEU A 295 2.02 -2.45 19.05
CA LEU A 295 3.47 -2.21 19.17
C LEU A 295 3.98 -2.44 20.60
N LEU A 296 3.21 -2.02 21.61
CA LEU A 296 3.55 -2.21 23.02
C LEU A 296 3.14 -3.57 23.58
N ARG A 297 2.11 -4.22 23.02
CA ARG A 297 1.61 -5.53 23.49
C ARG A 297 2.70 -6.60 23.72
N PRO A 298 3.74 -6.75 22.87
CA PRO A 298 4.83 -7.69 23.08
C PRO A 298 5.62 -7.51 24.39
N PHE A 299 5.59 -6.33 25.00
CA PHE A 299 6.38 -6.00 26.18
C PHE A 299 5.68 -6.35 27.50
N PHE A 300 4.39 -6.68 27.45
CA PHE A 300 3.56 -6.87 28.65
C PHE A 300 3.01 -8.29 28.75
N SER A 301 2.97 -8.82 29.95
CA SER A 301 2.29 -10.07 30.28
C SER A 301 1.15 -9.83 31.28
N PRO A 302 0.05 -10.59 31.18
CA PRO A 302 -0.99 -10.52 32.18
C PRO A 302 -0.53 -11.24 33.46
N ARG A 303 -0.80 -10.63 34.62
CA ARG A 303 -0.57 -11.20 35.96
C ARG A 303 -1.48 -12.39 36.22
N ARG A 304 -2.70 -12.36 35.67
CA ARG A 304 -3.68 -13.46 35.71
C ARG A 304 -4.16 -13.75 34.30
N GLY A 305 -4.22 -15.04 33.94
CA GLY A 305 -4.63 -15.49 32.62
C GLY A 305 -6.10 -15.19 32.29
N PRO A 306 -6.48 -15.31 31.01
CA PRO A 306 -7.85 -15.07 30.56
C PRO A 306 -8.82 -16.10 31.15
N PRO A 307 -10.11 -15.75 31.35
CA PRO A 307 -11.15 -16.71 31.70
C PRO A 307 -11.31 -17.81 30.63
N GLU A 308 -11.65 -19.04 31.06
CA GLU A 308 -11.75 -20.21 30.16
C GLU A 308 -12.86 -20.12 29.08
N GLN A 309 -13.88 -19.28 29.27
CA GLN A 309 -14.97 -19.12 28.31
C GLN A 309 -15.01 -17.70 27.72
N PRO A 310 -14.95 -17.54 26.38
CA PRO A 310 -15.15 -16.25 25.73
C PRO A 310 -16.64 -15.91 25.70
N ASP A 311 -17.01 -14.83 26.40
CA ASP A 311 -18.34 -14.20 26.46
C ASP A 311 -19.54 -15.06 26.94
N GLY A 312 -20.47 -14.43 27.69
CA GLY A 312 -21.81 -14.97 27.97
C GLY A 312 -22.16 -15.36 29.41
N GLY A 313 -21.20 -15.34 30.34
CA GLY A 313 -21.48 -15.62 31.77
C GLY A 313 -20.45 -15.15 32.79
N LYS A 314 -19.37 -14.47 32.34
CA LYS A 314 -18.22 -14.06 33.16
C LYS A 314 -17.73 -12.64 32.82
N ALA A 315 -18.65 -11.70 32.58
CA ALA A 315 -18.31 -10.34 32.16
C ALA A 315 -17.34 -9.65 33.14
N ASP A 316 -17.58 -9.79 34.44
CA ASP A 316 -16.71 -9.21 35.47
C ASP A 316 -15.30 -9.81 35.47
N GLN A 317 -15.15 -11.10 35.15
CA GLN A 317 -13.84 -11.76 35.07
C GLN A 317 -13.07 -11.28 33.84
N TRP A 318 -13.77 -11.09 32.71
CA TRP A 318 -13.18 -10.50 31.51
C TRP A 318 -12.80 -9.04 31.74
N ALA A 319 -13.64 -8.25 32.41
CA ALA A 319 -13.31 -6.88 32.80
C ALA A 319 -12.05 -6.85 33.69
N ALA A 320 -11.95 -7.73 34.69
CA ALA A 320 -10.77 -7.83 35.55
C ALA A 320 -9.50 -8.33 34.83
N TYR A 321 -9.65 -9.14 33.77
CA TYR A 321 -8.52 -9.58 32.93
C TYR A 321 -7.98 -8.46 32.04
N LEU A 322 -8.88 -7.65 31.47
CA LEU A 322 -8.57 -6.51 30.59
C LEU A 322 -8.17 -5.24 31.35
N ASP A 323 -8.41 -5.19 32.66
CA ASP A 323 -8.05 -4.05 33.48
C ASP A 323 -6.53 -3.80 33.47
N ALA A 324 -6.12 -2.53 33.42
CA ALA A 324 -4.71 -2.15 33.34
C ALA A 324 -3.87 -2.68 34.50
N SER A 325 -4.45 -2.88 35.69
CA SER A 325 -3.76 -3.43 36.87
C SER A 325 -3.34 -4.89 36.68
N ASN A 326 -3.98 -5.61 35.76
CA ASN A 326 -3.67 -7.00 35.45
C ASN A 326 -2.46 -7.14 34.51
N TRP A 327 -1.84 -6.06 34.04
CA TRP A 327 -0.70 -6.14 33.11
C TRP A 327 0.59 -5.65 33.77
N ALA A 328 1.70 -6.30 33.44
CA ALA A 328 3.03 -5.95 33.92
C ALA A 328 4.03 -5.95 32.77
N LEU A 329 4.98 -5.02 32.79
CA LEU A 329 6.10 -5.00 31.87
C LEU A 329 6.99 -6.23 32.15
N ASP A 330 7.39 -6.94 31.11
CA ASP A 330 8.29 -8.09 31.21
C ASP A 330 9.72 -7.57 31.50
N PRO A 331 10.33 -7.91 32.66
CA PRO A 331 11.68 -7.44 32.98
C PRO A 331 12.74 -8.03 32.04
N GLU A 332 12.52 -9.25 31.56
CA GLU A 332 13.33 -9.89 30.52
C GLU A 332 12.39 -10.29 29.36
N PRO A 333 12.34 -9.49 28.28
CA PRO A 333 11.43 -9.74 27.17
C PRO A 333 11.66 -11.11 26.52
N ASN A 334 10.60 -11.89 26.36
CA ASN A 334 10.63 -13.10 25.53
C ASN A 334 10.75 -12.77 24.02
N THR A 335 10.86 -13.80 23.17
CA THR A 335 10.99 -13.63 21.71
C THR A 335 9.66 -13.50 20.97
N ILE A 336 8.52 -13.46 21.68
CA ILE A 336 7.21 -13.36 21.06
C ILE A 336 6.91 -11.90 20.75
N ILE A 337 6.52 -11.64 19.50
CA ILE A 337 5.99 -10.36 19.01
C ILE A 337 4.61 -10.68 18.42
N HIS A 338 3.60 -10.74 19.28
CA HIS A 338 2.24 -11.22 18.99
C HIS A 338 1.73 -10.88 17.58
N GLY A 339 1.62 -11.90 16.72
CA GLY A 339 1.10 -11.77 15.35
C GLY A 339 2.08 -11.22 14.30
N ALA A 340 3.31 -10.88 14.70
CA ALA A 340 4.38 -10.50 13.80
C ALA A 340 5.30 -11.70 13.52
N VAL A 341 5.48 -12.02 12.23
CA VAL A 341 6.39 -13.05 11.73
C VAL A 341 7.10 -12.56 10.45
N PRO A 342 8.27 -13.13 10.10
CA PRO A 342 9.02 -12.73 8.90
C PRO A 342 8.21 -12.91 7.62
N GLY A 343 8.22 -11.92 6.73
CA GLY A 343 7.68 -12.03 5.38
C GLY A 343 6.15 -12.11 5.27
N HIS A 344 5.41 -11.66 6.28
CA HIS A 344 3.95 -11.66 6.31
C HIS A 344 3.41 -10.31 6.77
N ALA A 345 2.10 -10.08 6.65
CA ALA A 345 1.41 -8.96 7.29
C ALA A 345 1.34 -9.13 8.82
N GLN A 346 1.26 -8.02 9.55
CA GLN A 346 0.98 -8.05 11.00
C GLN A 346 -0.43 -8.58 11.24
N ARG A 347 -0.57 -9.54 12.15
CA ARG A 347 -1.88 -10.11 12.53
C ARG A 347 -2.33 -9.65 13.89
N LEU A 348 -3.60 -9.28 13.97
CA LEU A 348 -4.32 -9.03 15.21
C LEU A 348 -5.38 -10.11 15.37
N THR A 349 -5.46 -10.69 16.57
CA THR A 349 -6.40 -11.77 16.88
C THR A 349 -7.07 -11.46 18.21
N GLU A 350 -8.33 -11.88 18.40
CA GLU A 350 -9.03 -11.63 19.66
C GLU A 350 -8.34 -12.29 20.87
N ARG A 351 -7.60 -13.38 20.63
CA ARG A 351 -6.86 -14.09 21.68
C ARG A 351 -5.58 -13.35 22.10
N TRP A 352 -4.81 -12.85 21.14
CA TRP A 352 -3.53 -12.20 21.44
C TRP A 352 -3.70 -10.70 21.73
N HIS A 353 -4.78 -10.11 21.24
CA HIS A 353 -5.10 -8.68 21.29
C HIS A 353 -6.51 -8.46 21.88
N PRO A 354 -6.79 -8.92 23.11
CA PRO A 354 -8.16 -9.02 23.62
C PRO A 354 -8.83 -7.66 23.88
N HIS A 355 -8.06 -6.61 24.20
CA HIS A 355 -8.58 -5.26 24.35
C HIS A 355 -9.13 -4.66 23.05
N LEU A 356 -8.84 -5.25 21.89
CA LEU A 356 -9.38 -4.78 20.61
C LEU A 356 -10.84 -5.19 20.43
N HIS A 357 -11.36 -6.20 21.13
CA HIS A 357 -12.74 -6.69 20.96
C HIS A 357 -13.14 -6.92 19.48
N LEU A 358 -12.25 -7.54 18.69
CA LEU A 358 -12.35 -7.59 17.21
C LEU A 358 -13.72 -8.02 16.65
N ARG A 359 -14.45 -8.92 17.34
CA ARG A 359 -15.82 -9.31 16.95
C ARG A 359 -16.78 -8.12 16.85
N ARG A 360 -16.66 -7.16 17.77
CA ARG A 360 -17.58 -6.04 17.93
C ARG A 360 -17.02 -4.73 17.39
N SER A 361 -15.70 -4.59 17.35
CA SER A 361 -15.03 -3.34 16.95
C SER A 361 -14.61 -3.30 15.48
N LEU A 362 -14.55 -4.43 14.78
CA LEU A 362 -14.38 -4.41 13.32
C LEU A 362 -15.68 -3.91 12.67
N VAL A 363 -15.59 -2.73 12.07
CA VAL A 363 -16.71 -2.05 11.43
C VAL A 363 -16.74 -2.38 9.94
N SER A 364 -17.89 -2.83 9.46
CA SER A 364 -18.11 -3.04 8.02
C SER A 364 -18.10 -1.71 7.28
N LEU A 365 -17.44 -1.67 6.12
CA LEU A 365 -17.60 -0.55 5.19
C LEU A 365 -19.08 -0.33 4.85
N PRO A 366 -19.52 0.92 4.60
CA PRO A 366 -20.84 1.15 4.04
C PRO A 366 -20.98 0.49 2.67
N SER A 367 -22.22 0.24 2.22
CA SER A 367 -22.44 -0.30 0.87
C SER A 367 -21.84 0.64 -0.16
N MET A 368 -21.19 0.08 -1.17
CA MET A 368 -20.52 0.83 -2.23
C MET A 368 -21.22 0.59 -3.56
N GLN A 369 -21.39 1.66 -4.33
CA GLN A 369 -21.88 1.59 -5.71
C GLN A 369 -20.71 1.43 -6.68
N ALA A 370 -21.01 1.04 -7.91
CA ALA A 370 -20.04 1.05 -8.98
C ALA A 370 -19.45 2.47 -9.14
N GLY A 371 -18.12 2.55 -9.13
CA GLY A 371 -17.36 3.80 -9.20
C GLY A 371 -17.00 4.44 -7.85
N ASP A 372 -17.49 3.90 -6.73
CA ASP A 372 -17.06 4.34 -5.40
C ASP A 372 -15.65 3.83 -5.08
N TYR A 373 -14.86 4.67 -4.42
CA TYR A 373 -13.48 4.38 -4.03
C TYR A 373 -13.35 4.48 -2.51
N VAL A 374 -12.95 3.38 -1.87
CA VAL A 374 -12.63 3.39 -0.43
C VAL A 374 -11.13 3.45 -0.25
N ILE A 375 -10.68 4.24 0.73
CA ILE A 375 -9.30 4.33 1.16
C ILE A 375 -9.20 4.06 2.65
N TRP A 376 -8.11 3.44 3.08
CA TRP A 376 -7.79 3.32 4.51
C TRP A 376 -6.29 3.44 4.76
N HIS A 377 -5.96 4.06 5.89
CA HIS A 377 -4.62 4.39 6.32
C HIS A 377 -3.73 3.12 6.37
N CYS A 378 -2.43 3.26 6.11
CA CYS A 378 -1.53 2.11 6.00
C CYS A 378 -1.37 1.28 7.29
N ASP A 379 -1.56 1.89 8.46
CA ASP A 379 -1.63 1.19 9.76
C ASP A 379 -3.05 0.75 10.20
N GLN A 380 -4.05 0.94 9.35
CA GLN A 380 -5.41 0.53 9.65
C GLN A 380 -5.50 -0.99 9.69
N ALA A 381 -5.97 -1.54 10.82
CA ALA A 381 -6.31 -2.96 10.90
C ALA A 381 -7.61 -3.24 10.13
N TYR A 382 -7.57 -4.26 9.29
CA TYR A 382 -8.70 -4.64 8.46
C TYR A 382 -8.83 -6.15 8.28
N SER A 383 -9.99 -6.61 7.87
CA SER A 383 -10.28 -7.99 7.53
C SER A 383 -11.09 -8.01 6.25
N ILE A 384 -10.70 -8.86 5.30
CA ILE A 384 -11.46 -9.13 4.09
C ILE A 384 -12.04 -10.52 4.25
N ILE A 385 -13.35 -10.64 4.08
CA ILE A 385 -14.06 -11.90 4.21
C ILE A 385 -13.96 -12.64 2.89
N THR A 386 -13.42 -13.86 2.95
CA THR A 386 -13.16 -14.73 1.80
C THR A 386 -13.88 -16.05 2.01
N GLY A 387 -14.98 -16.30 1.28
CA GLY A 387 -15.76 -17.55 1.41
C GLY A 387 -16.67 -17.65 2.66
N GLY A 388 -17.22 -18.84 2.89
CA GLY A 388 -18.43 -19.08 3.71
C GLY A 388 -18.35 -18.86 5.22
N THR A 389 -17.19 -18.56 5.81
CA THR A 389 -17.06 -18.28 7.26
C THR A 389 -17.06 -16.77 7.54
N ARG A 390 -18.25 -16.22 7.82
CA ARG A 390 -18.47 -14.80 8.16
C ARG A 390 -18.32 -14.51 9.66
N LEU A 391 -17.24 -15.01 10.27
CA LEU A 391 -17.06 -14.93 11.72
C LEU A 391 -16.97 -13.47 12.21
N GLY A 392 -17.76 -13.15 13.22
CA GLY A 392 -17.83 -11.80 13.79
C GLY A 392 -18.62 -10.79 12.95
N VAL A 393 -19.15 -11.16 11.79
CA VAL A 393 -20.07 -10.30 11.02
C VAL A 393 -21.44 -10.31 11.71
N PRO A 394 -22.07 -9.15 11.94
CA PRO A 394 -23.43 -9.11 12.48
C PRO A 394 -24.39 -9.99 11.67
N PRO A 395 -25.31 -10.76 12.29
CA PRO A 395 -26.24 -11.64 11.56
C PRO A 395 -27.02 -10.94 10.44
N SER A 396 -27.35 -9.67 10.62
CA SER A 396 -28.02 -8.84 9.60
C SER A 396 -27.21 -8.62 8.31
N LEU A 397 -25.88 -8.82 8.36
CA LEU A 397 -24.94 -8.62 7.25
C LEU A 397 -24.35 -9.95 6.73
N GLN A 398 -24.88 -11.09 7.17
CA GLN A 398 -24.39 -12.41 6.75
C GLN A 398 -25.00 -12.89 5.42
N ASN A 399 -25.92 -12.15 4.82
CA ASN A 399 -26.53 -12.52 3.54
C ASN A 399 -25.48 -12.52 2.41
N GLU A 400 -25.40 -13.64 1.69
CA GLU A 400 -24.57 -13.77 0.49
C GLU A 400 -25.39 -13.32 -0.72
N SER A 401 -24.85 -12.37 -1.49
CA SER A 401 -25.43 -12.00 -2.78
C SER A 401 -24.89 -12.95 -3.85
N THR A 402 -25.77 -13.43 -4.72
CA THR A 402 -25.40 -14.20 -5.92
C THR A 402 -25.04 -13.29 -7.11
N GLU A 403 -25.04 -11.97 -6.91
CA GLU A 403 -24.66 -11.01 -7.94
C GLU A 403 -23.13 -10.89 -8.07
N LEU A 404 -22.67 -10.55 -9.28
CA LEU A 404 -21.25 -10.33 -9.55
C LEU A 404 -20.71 -9.15 -8.71
N SER A 405 -19.75 -9.43 -7.84
CA SER A 405 -18.92 -8.39 -7.21
C SER A 405 -17.56 -8.33 -7.90
N LEU A 406 -17.26 -7.21 -8.57
CA LEU A 406 -15.94 -6.94 -9.13
C LEU A 406 -15.31 -5.74 -8.43
N LEU A 407 -14.10 -5.93 -7.92
CA LEU A 407 -13.31 -4.89 -7.27
C LEU A 407 -11.85 -4.94 -7.73
N THR A 408 -11.22 -3.78 -7.80
CA THR A 408 -9.77 -3.69 -8.05
C THR A 408 -9.06 -3.03 -6.89
N TYR A 409 -7.95 -3.63 -6.48
CA TYR A 409 -7.05 -3.05 -5.49
C TYR A 409 -6.28 -1.90 -6.15
N THR A 410 -6.43 -0.71 -5.60
CA THR A 410 -5.80 0.52 -6.11
C THR A 410 -5.39 1.35 -4.90
N PRO A 411 -4.21 1.10 -4.31
CA PRO A 411 -3.73 1.89 -3.19
C PRO A 411 -3.34 3.31 -3.64
N VAL A 412 -3.10 4.18 -2.66
CA VAL A 412 -2.67 5.56 -2.85
C VAL A 412 -1.19 5.66 -2.48
N CYS A 413 -0.33 5.81 -3.48
CA CYS A 413 1.13 5.86 -3.31
C CYS A 413 1.66 7.23 -3.78
N PRO A 414 2.36 7.99 -2.92
CA PRO A 414 3.05 9.20 -3.35
C PRO A 414 4.29 8.84 -4.18
N LEU A 415 4.79 9.78 -4.97
CA LEU A 415 6.13 9.65 -5.53
C LEU A 415 7.16 9.82 -4.42
N THR A 416 8.03 8.84 -4.26
CA THR A 416 9.23 8.85 -3.41
C THR A 416 10.38 8.22 -4.21
N GLN A 417 11.61 8.33 -3.73
CA GLN A 417 12.73 7.65 -4.39
C GLN A 417 12.52 6.12 -4.45
N THR A 418 12.07 5.52 -3.34
CA THR A 418 11.78 4.09 -3.25
C THR A 418 10.60 3.68 -4.13
N ASN A 419 9.53 4.49 -4.17
CA ASN A 419 8.39 4.23 -5.03
C ASN A 419 8.75 4.38 -6.52
N ALA A 420 9.67 5.28 -6.89
CA ALA A 420 10.20 5.38 -8.25
C ALA A 420 11.01 4.13 -8.65
N LEU A 421 11.81 3.56 -7.74
CA LEU A 421 12.54 2.31 -7.96
C LEU A 421 11.58 1.13 -8.20
N PHE A 422 10.50 1.05 -7.42
CA PHE A 422 9.44 0.08 -7.67
C PHE A 422 8.77 0.30 -9.02
N LEU A 423 8.40 1.55 -9.34
CA LEU A 423 7.71 1.90 -10.57
C LEU A 423 8.53 1.55 -11.83
N ALA A 424 9.86 1.69 -11.78
CA ALA A 424 10.75 1.24 -12.84
C ALA A 424 10.66 -0.28 -13.10
N ARG A 425 10.60 -1.09 -12.04
CA ARG A 425 10.41 -2.55 -12.13
C ARG A 425 9.00 -2.88 -12.64
N GLN A 426 7.97 -2.19 -12.12
CA GLN A 426 6.59 -2.37 -12.54
C GLN A 426 6.40 -2.05 -14.03
N ARG A 427 7.01 -0.97 -14.54
CA ARG A 427 6.94 -0.61 -15.95
C ARG A 427 7.46 -1.75 -16.83
N LYS A 428 8.59 -2.35 -16.46
CA LYS A 428 9.13 -3.52 -17.18
C LYS A 428 8.14 -4.67 -17.15
N ALA A 429 7.58 -4.98 -15.99
CA ALA A 429 6.58 -6.04 -15.83
C ALA A 429 5.33 -5.79 -16.70
N PHE A 430 4.81 -4.56 -16.71
CA PHE A 430 3.71 -4.14 -17.59
C PHE A 430 4.06 -4.33 -19.06
N GLN A 431 5.26 -3.92 -19.50
CA GLN A 431 5.67 -4.08 -20.90
C GLN A 431 5.74 -5.56 -21.32
N THR A 432 6.24 -6.42 -20.44
CA THR A 432 6.45 -7.85 -20.72
C THR A 432 5.29 -8.75 -20.27
N GLY A 433 4.17 -8.19 -19.78
CA GLY A 433 3.03 -8.94 -19.25
C GLY A 433 3.38 -9.83 -18.03
N GLN A 434 4.44 -9.50 -17.30
CA GLN A 434 4.82 -10.23 -16.09
C GLN A 434 4.05 -9.69 -14.88
N PRO A 435 3.82 -10.49 -13.83
CA PRO A 435 3.17 -10.04 -12.60
C PRO A 435 3.81 -8.78 -11.99
N GLY A 436 3.03 -8.08 -11.14
CA GLY A 436 3.57 -6.95 -10.37
C GLY A 436 4.82 -7.35 -9.57
N PRO A 437 5.82 -6.46 -9.39
CA PRO A 437 7.12 -6.84 -8.83
C PRO A 437 7.09 -7.54 -7.46
N ASP A 438 6.11 -7.21 -6.61
CA ASP A 438 5.94 -7.81 -5.27
C ASP A 438 5.27 -9.19 -5.29
N PHE A 439 4.74 -9.58 -6.46
CA PHE A 439 4.07 -10.86 -6.68
C PHE A 439 4.91 -11.83 -7.51
N ASP A 440 6.06 -11.37 -8.04
CA ASP A 440 7.02 -12.13 -8.85
C ASP A 440 7.80 -13.16 -8.00
N THR A 441 7.17 -14.31 -7.72
CA THR A 441 7.75 -15.44 -6.97
C THR A 441 8.30 -16.52 -7.91
N LEU A 442 9.38 -17.18 -7.45
CA LEU A 442 10.20 -18.18 -8.17
C LEU A 442 9.46 -19.46 -8.67
N GLY A 443 8.14 -19.56 -8.49
CA GLY A 443 7.34 -20.77 -8.73
C GLY A 443 6.66 -20.90 -10.09
N GLY A 444 6.90 -19.97 -11.03
CA GLY A 444 6.21 -19.92 -12.31
C GLY A 444 4.80 -19.35 -12.14
N LEU A 445 4.66 -18.04 -12.33
CA LEU A 445 3.36 -17.38 -12.26
C LEU A 445 2.65 -17.47 -13.60
N GLY A 446 1.31 -17.42 -13.55
CA GLY A 446 0.51 -17.05 -14.70
C GLY A 446 0.92 -15.64 -15.13
N SER A 447 1.58 -15.55 -16.28
CA SER A 447 1.96 -14.29 -16.89
C SER A 447 0.91 -13.93 -17.92
N GLU A 448 0.53 -12.66 -17.98
CA GLU A 448 -0.35 -12.12 -19.01
C GLU A 448 0.42 -11.81 -20.32
N ALA A 449 1.62 -12.36 -20.49
CA ALA A 449 2.47 -12.13 -21.67
C ALA A 449 1.88 -12.75 -22.95
N SER A 450 1.24 -13.92 -22.83
CA SER A 450 0.54 -14.59 -23.94
C SER A 450 -0.87 -14.05 -24.19
N HIS A 451 -1.38 -13.19 -23.29
CA HIS A 451 -2.75 -12.73 -23.38
C HIS A 451 -2.96 -11.81 -24.59
N GLN A 452 -4.03 -12.10 -25.35
CA GLN A 452 -4.52 -11.26 -26.43
C GLN A 452 -5.23 -10.03 -25.88
N ASP A 453 -5.16 -8.91 -26.60
CA ASP A 453 -5.82 -7.64 -26.26
C ASP A 453 -5.44 -7.08 -24.88
N ARG A 454 -4.23 -7.41 -24.38
CA ARG A 454 -3.72 -6.80 -23.15
C ARG A 454 -3.45 -5.31 -23.39
N PRO A 455 -3.98 -4.41 -22.53
CA PRO A 455 -3.76 -2.98 -22.67
C PRO A 455 -2.28 -2.60 -22.74
N SER A 456 -1.98 -1.69 -23.65
CA SER A 456 -0.67 -1.16 -23.98
C SER A 456 -0.48 0.27 -23.46
N ALA A 457 0.75 0.79 -23.57
CA ALA A 457 1.02 2.20 -23.25
C ALA A 457 0.19 3.17 -24.09
N LYS A 458 -0.19 2.79 -25.31
CA LYS A 458 -1.05 3.59 -26.18
C LYS A 458 -2.45 3.76 -25.58
N GLU A 459 -3.04 2.68 -25.06
CA GLU A 459 -4.35 2.76 -24.39
C GLU A 459 -4.28 3.56 -23.07
N VAL A 460 -3.15 3.47 -22.35
CA VAL A 460 -2.92 4.34 -21.18
C VAL A 460 -2.91 5.81 -21.57
N GLU A 461 -2.25 6.17 -22.68
CA GLU A 461 -2.21 7.54 -23.20
C GLU A 461 -3.59 8.01 -23.70
N GLU A 462 -4.28 7.19 -24.49
CA GLU A 462 -5.61 7.51 -25.03
C GLU A 462 -6.64 7.77 -23.91
N TYR A 463 -6.53 7.04 -22.80
CA TYR A 463 -7.50 7.11 -21.70
C TYR A 463 -7.10 8.08 -20.57
N GLY A 464 -5.85 7.99 -20.11
CA GLY A 464 -5.33 8.75 -18.97
C GLY A 464 -4.47 9.95 -19.33
N GLY A 465 -4.14 10.12 -20.62
CA GLY A 465 -3.21 11.15 -21.08
C GLY A 465 -1.81 11.00 -20.47
N VAL A 466 -1.08 12.11 -20.45
CA VAL A 466 0.29 12.15 -19.90
C VAL A 466 0.33 11.85 -18.40
N ASP A 467 -0.70 12.25 -17.63
CA ASP A 467 -0.78 11.99 -16.19
C ASP A 467 -0.95 10.48 -15.92
N GLY A 468 -1.77 9.79 -16.72
CA GLY A 468 -1.87 8.32 -16.68
C GLY A 468 -0.56 7.62 -17.04
N LEU A 469 0.14 8.10 -18.07
CA LEU A 469 1.47 7.59 -18.42
C LEU A 469 2.48 7.79 -17.29
N ARG A 470 2.51 8.97 -16.65
CA ARG A 470 3.41 9.28 -15.53
C ARG A 470 3.14 8.40 -14.31
N ALA A 471 1.88 8.26 -13.92
CA ALA A 471 1.48 7.40 -12.80
C ALA A 471 1.89 5.93 -13.03
N MET A 472 1.91 5.48 -14.28
CA MET A 472 2.35 4.14 -14.70
C MET A 472 3.86 4.04 -15.00
N GLY A 473 4.63 5.13 -14.86
CA GLY A 473 6.07 5.18 -15.13
C GLY A 473 6.44 5.17 -16.62
N LEU A 474 5.48 5.38 -17.51
CA LEU A 474 5.61 5.30 -18.96
C LEU A 474 6.04 6.63 -19.61
N ALA A 475 5.89 7.76 -18.90
CA ALA A 475 6.35 9.08 -19.33
C ALA A 475 7.18 9.76 -18.23
N PRO A 476 8.15 10.62 -18.59
CA PRO A 476 8.89 11.40 -17.62
C PRO A 476 8.02 12.49 -16.98
N TYR A 477 8.39 12.87 -15.77
CA TYR A 477 7.86 14.03 -15.08
C TYR A 477 8.45 15.32 -15.66
N ASP A 478 7.66 16.39 -15.66
CA ASP A 478 8.17 17.72 -15.99
C ASP A 478 9.04 18.22 -14.83
N VAL A 479 10.26 18.63 -15.15
CA VAL A 479 11.19 19.28 -14.22
C VAL A 479 11.35 20.70 -14.73
N GLU A 480 10.54 21.63 -14.23
CA GLU A 480 10.74 23.05 -14.54
C GLU A 480 12.12 23.47 -14.01
N PRO A 481 12.92 24.25 -14.76
CA PRO A 481 14.15 24.81 -14.22
C PRO A 481 13.80 25.70 -13.02
N ALA A 482 14.43 25.45 -11.87
CA ALA A 482 14.32 26.32 -10.70
C ALA A 482 14.65 27.77 -11.12
N GLY A 483 13.63 28.62 -11.30
CA GLY A 483 13.84 30.01 -11.72
C GLY A 483 12.75 30.70 -12.55
N VAL A 484 11.66 30.04 -12.97
CA VAL A 484 10.58 30.73 -13.70
C VAL A 484 9.28 30.69 -12.91
N LEU A 485 9.27 31.37 -11.75
CA LEU A 485 8.00 31.89 -11.23
C LEU A 485 7.52 32.96 -12.20
N SER A 486 6.46 32.63 -12.93
CA SER A 486 5.73 33.53 -13.82
C SER A 486 5.34 34.81 -13.08
N ALA A 487 6.05 35.90 -13.40
CA ALA A 487 5.65 37.28 -13.11
C ALA A 487 4.42 37.69 -13.95
N LYS A 488 3.31 36.97 -13.80
CA LYS A 488 2.03 37.29 -14.41
C LYS A 488 0.90 37.18 -13.40
N HIS A 489 0.99 37.97 -12.32
CA HIS A 489 -0.19 38.52 -11.62
C HIS A 489 0.27 39.59 -10.62
N SER A 490 0.72 40.73 -11.15
CA SER A 490 0.86 41.95 -10.36
C SER A 490 0.64 43.17 -11.27
N HIS A 491 -0.59 43.30 -11.78
CA HIS A 491 -1.09 44.61 -12.18
C HIS A 491 -1.63 45.30 -10.93
N HIS A 492 -0.73 45.93 -10.17
CA HIS A 492 -1.13 46.93 -9.20
C HIS A 492 -1.50 48.21 -9.96
N HIS A 493 -2.78 48.60 -9.87
CA HIS A 493 -3.22 49.97 -10.06
C HIS A 493 -2.43 50.89 -9.11
N HIS A 494 -1.65 51.80 -9.67
CA HIS A 494 -1.14 52.96 -8.93
C HIS A 494 -2.04 54.16 -9.23
N ASN A 495 -2.83 54.54 -8.22
CA ASN A 495 -3.48 55.85 -8.18
C ASN A 495 -2.61 56.78 -7.33
N HIS A 496 -2.32 57.96 -7.87
CA HIS A 496 -1.54 59.00 -7.23
C HIS A 496 -2.24 59.56 -5.99
N HIS A 497 -1.52 59.73 -4.88
CA HIS A 497 -1.62 60.92 -4.04
C HIS A 497 -0.35 61.11 -3.18
N ARG A 498 0.05 62.37 -3.01
CA ARG A 498 1.26 62.89 -2.34
C ARG A 498 0.95 63.43 -0.93
N TYR A 499 2.03 63.56 -0.14
CA TYR A 499 2.24 64.30 1.14
C TYR A 499 1.83 63.50 2.40
N ASP A 500 2.58 63.41 3.50
CA ASP A 500 3.85 64.03 3.97
C ASP A 500 4.49 63.14 5.07
N ALA A 501 5.73 63.46 5.43
CA ALA A 501 6.65 62.73 6.33
C ALA A 501 6.22 62.63 7.81
N ASP A 502 6.63 61.54 8.49
CA ASP A 502 7.44 61.57 9.72
C ASP A 502 7.87 60.16 10.17
N ASP A 503 9.09 60.11 10.74
CA ASP A 503 9.86 58.96 11.24
C ASP A 503 9.13 58.08 12.27
N ALA A 504 9.19 56.76 12.08
CA ALA A 504 9.30 55.78 13.17
C ALA A 504 9.92 54.48 12.63
N MET A 505 11.08 54.12 13.18
CA MET A 505 11.77 52.85 12.95
C MET A 505 11.07 51.75 13.75
N ASP A 506 10.41 50.81 13.08
CA ASP A 506 10.07 49.50 13.67
C ASP A 506 10.68 48.40 12.79
N VAL A 507 11.46 47.55 13.45
CA VAL A 507 12.15 46.39 12.87
C VAL A 507 11.19 45.21 13.01
N ASP A 508 10.28 45.07 12.05
CA ASP A 508 9.53 43.83 11.86
C ASP A 508 10.36 42.89 10.99
N VAL A 509 10.94 41.87 11.63
CA VAL A 509 11.74 40.82 10.99
C VAL A 509 11.00 39.50 11.16
N ASP A 510 10.51 39.02 10.02
CA ASP A 510 10.53 37.62 9.55
C ASP A 510 9.56 36.60 10.16
N ALA A 511 8.27 36.71 9.83
CA ALA A 511 7.39 35.54 9.70
C ALA A 511 7.10 35.22 8.21
N ASP A 512 6.87 36.26 7.41
CA ASP A 512 6.60 36.12 5.96
C ASP A 512 7.84 35.65 5.17
N ASP A 513 9.05 36.04 5.60
CA ASP A 513 10.31 35.60 4.98
C ASP A 513 10.63 34.13 5.30
N GLU A 514 10.29 33.62 6.49
CA GLU A 514 10.46 32.21 6.83
C GLU A 514 9.52 31.30 6.03
N GLU A 515 8.26 31.69 5.85
CA GLU A 515 7.30 30.93 5.05
C GLU A 515 7.67 30.95 3.55
N GLY A 516 8.13 32.10 3.05
CA GLY A 516 8.64 32.26 1.68
C GLY A 516 9.88 31.40 1.41
N ILE A 517 10.85 31.38 2.34
CA ILE A 517 12.05 30.55 2.26
C ILE A 517 11.68 29.07 2.32
N ARG A 518 10.79 28.66 3.24
CA ARG A 518 10.35 27.27 3.40
C ARG A 518 9.61 26.75 2.17
N ASN A 519 8.74 27.56 1.58
CA ASN A 519 8.06 27.21 0.34
C ASN A 519 9.07 27.07 -0.81
N LYS A 520 10.07 27.94 -0.89
CA LYS A 520 11.12 27.85 -1.91
C LYS A 520 11.97 26.58 -1.76
N THR A 521 12.44 26.25 -0.55
CA THR A 521 13.23 25.02 -0.32
C THR A 521 12.44 23.77 -0.66
N LYS A 522 11.15 23.73 -0.28
CA LYS A 522 10.23 22.64 -0.62
C LYS A 522 10.11 22.46 -2.14
N THR A 523 10.01 23.56 -2.90
CA THR A 523 9.96 23.47 -4.37
C THR A 523 11.27 22.98 -5.00
N GLU A 524 12.43 23.32 -4.45
CA GLU A 524 13.74 22.85 -4.95
C GLU A 524 13.91 21.35 -4.70
N ALA A 525 13.56 20.87 -3.51
CA ALA A 525 13.68 19.46 -3.16
C ALA A 525 12.65 18.58 -3.90
N GLU A 526 11.41 19.06 -4.10
CA GLU A 526 10.46 18.39 -5.01
C GLU A 526 11.02 18.30 -6.45
N THR A 527 11.66 19.37 -6.94
CA THR A 527 12.27 19.38 -8.28
C THR A 527 13.40 18.34 -8.38
N GLU A 528 14.24 18.23 -7.36
CA GLU A 528 15.29 17.21 -7.32
C GLU A 528 14.71 15.79 -7.25
N LEU A 529 13.65 15.56 -6.47
CA LEU A 529 12.99 14.27 -6.40
C LEU A 529 12.34 13.87 -7.75
N LEU A 530 11.74 14.81 -8.48
CA LEU A 530 11.25 14.57 -9.85
C LEU A 530 12.42 14.24 -10.81
N ARG A 531 13.55 14.94 -10.68
CA ARG A 531 14.77 14.65 -11.46
C ARG A 531 15.30 13.25 -11.16
N LEU A 532 15.42 12.88 -9.90
CA LEU A 532 15.84 11.54 -9.46
C LEU A 532 14.88 10.46 -9.95
N ALA A 533 13.56 10.70 -9.87
CA ALA A 533 12.55 9.79 -10.40
C ALA A 533 12.72 9.60 -11.92
N ASN A 534 12.96 10.66 -12.67
CA ASN A 534 13.24 10.58 -14.10
C ASN A 534 14.52 9.81 -14.42
N ILE A 535 15.59 9.99 -13.64
CA ILE A 535 16.83 9.19 -13.75
C ILE A 535 16.57 7.70 -13.50
N ILE A 536 15.82 7.38 -12.44
CA ILE A 536 15.49 6.00 -12.07
C ILE A 536 14.62 5.33 -13.15
N LEU A 537 13.60 6.04 -13.64
CA LEU A 537 12.67 5.51 -14.63
C LEU A 537 13.33 5.44 -16.02
N PHE A 538 14.16 6.40 -16.39
CA PHE A 538 14.70 6.54 -17.74
C PHE A 538 16.24 6.71 -17.70
N PRO A 539 16.99 5.71 -17.23
CA PRO A 539 18.44 5.86 -17.02
C PRO A 539 19.25 6.08 -18.31
N SER A 540 18.66 5.81 -19.49
CA SER A 540 19.26 6.08 -20.79
C SER A 540 19.10 7.52 -21.29
N ARG A 541 18.27 8.34 -20.61
CA ARG A 541 18.04 9.76 -20.92
C ARG A 541 19.07 10.63 -20.20
N TYR A 542 20.21 10.88 -20.85
CA TYR A 542 21.31 11.65 -20.27
C TYR A 542 20.96 13.11 -19.92
N ASP A 543 19.93 13.67 -20.55
CA ASP A 543 19.43 15.02 -20.27
C ASP A 543 18.97 15.22 -18.82
N PHE A 544 18.59 14.16 -18.11
CA PHE A 544 18.23 14.25 -16.68
C PHE A 544 19.43 14.34 -15.72
N TYR A 545 20.62 13.96 -16.19
CA TYR A 545 21.84 13.98 -15.38
C TYR A 545 22.56 15.33 -15.41
N ILE A 546 22.27 16.17 -16.39
CA ILE A 546 22.90 17.48 -16.58
C ILE A 546 22.03 18.53 -15.87
N PRO A 547 22.53 19.23 -14.84
CA PRO A 547 21.82 20.35 -14.26
C PRO A 547 21.56 21.39 -15.36
N THR A 548 20.31 21.82 -15.53
CA THR A 548 19.93 22.92 -16.43
C THR A 548 20.46 24.25 -15.89
N SER A 549 21.78 24.41 -15.94
CA SER A 549 22.46 25.67 -15.68
C SER A 549 22.20 26.60 -16.87
N GLY A 550 21.15 27.42 -16.76
CA GLY A 550 20.99 28.75 -17.37
C GLY A 550 21.58 29.01 -18.77
N THR A 551 21.57 28.06 -19.71
CA THR A 551 22.10 28.26 -21.05
C THR A 551 20.96 28.29 -22.06
N ARG A 552 20.69 29.52 -22.53
CA ARG A 552 19.83 29.88 -23.64
C ARG A 552 20.06 28.98 -24.86
N SER A 553 18.97 28.50 -25.45
CA SER A 553 18.71 28.46 -26.89
C SER A 553 19.93 28.33 -27.83
N SER A 554 20.18 27.11 -28.32
CA SER A 554 20.42 26.87 -29.74
C SER A 554 19.95 25.45 -30.02
N GLY A 555 18.82 25.25 -30.68
CA GLY A 555 18.80 25.26 -32.14
C GLY A 555 18.96 23.83 -32.63
N ASP A 556 17.82 23.18 -32.84
CA ASP A 556 17.52 22.14 -33.82
C ASP A 556 18.69 21.24 -34.31
N ARG A 557 18.62 19.94 -33.99
CA ARG A 557 19.20 18.86 -34.81
C ARG A 557 18.65 17.50 -34.36
N THR A 558 17.52 17.11 -34.92
CA THR A 558 17.20 15.69 -35.16
C THR A 558 18.18 15.08 -36.17
N PRO A 559 18.77 13.90 -35.91
CA PRO A 559 19.29 13.06 -36.97
C PRO A 559 18.20 12.08 -37.40
N ARG A 560 17.66 12.33 -38.59
CA ARG A 560 16.79 11.43 -39.34
C ARG A 560 17.59 10.19 -39.75
N ALA A 561 17.02 9.00 -39.53
CA ALA A 561 17.57 7.75 -40.01
C ALA A 561 17.63 7.70 -41.54
N THR A 562 18.74 7.20 -42.09
CA THR A 562 18.79 6.63 -43.45
C THR A 562 19.57 5.33 -43.43
N ALA A 563 18.87 4.23 -43.65
CA ALA A 563 19.46 2.96 -44.04
C ALA A 563 19.88 3.04 -45.51
N ALA A 564 21.12 2.64 -45.81
CA ALA A 564 21.55 2.26 -47.14
C ALA A 564 22.61 1.16 -47.04
N THR A 565 22.26 0.02 -47.62
CA THR A 565 23.03 -1.20 -47.83
C THR A 565 24.26 -0.93 -48.71
N ALA A 566 25.42 -1.47 -48.34
CA ALA A 566 26.54 -1.66 -49.26
C ALA A 566 27.29 -2.95 -48.94
N THR A 567 27.11 -3.91 -49.84
CA THR A 567 27.86 -5.15 -50.05
C THR A 567 29.34 -4.87 -50.30
N ALA A 568 30.24 -5.63 -49.65
CA ALA A 568 31.64 -5.72 -50.04
C ALA A 568 32.08 -7.20 -50.06
N THR A 569 32.15 -7.71 -51.28
CA THR A 569 32.84 -8.93 -51.70
C THR A 569 34.36 -8.73 -51.56
N ALA A 570 35.06 -9.73 -51.01
CA ALA A 570 36.50 -9.88 -51.18
C ALA A 570 36.85 -11.36 -51.42
N THR A 571 37.59 -11.57 -52.51
CA THR A 571 37.85 -12.82 -53.20
C THR A 571 39.08 -13.56 -52.66
N ALA A 572 38.95 -14.88 -52.66
CA ALA A 572 39.92 -15.99 -52.73
C ALA A 572 41.45 -15.73 -52.82
N THR A 573 42.19 -16.55 -52.06
CA THR A 573 43.41 -17.25 -52.52
C THR A 573 43.48 -18.66 -51.95
N ALA A 574 43.75 -19.63 -52.82
CA ALA A 574 43.82 -21.07 -52.58
C ALA A 574 45.25 -21.57 -52.29
N LYS A 575 45.38 -22.72 -51.58
CA LYS A 575 46.30 -23.84 -51.88
C LYS A 575 46.14 -24.98 -50.84
N THR A 576 45.55 -26.11 -51.24
CA THR A 576 46.18 -27.43 -51.52
C THR A 576 46.60 -28.27 -50.31
N GLY A 577 46.04 -29.48 -50.19
CA GLY A 577 46.56 -30.55 -49.33
C GLY A 577 45.59 -31.72 -49.16
N SER A 578 45.85 -32.81 -49.87
CA SER A 578 45.02 -34.02 -50.02
C SER A 578 45.30 -35.09 -48.94
N ALA A 579 44.45 -36.13 -48.93
CA ALA A 579 44.49 -37.42 -48.22
C ALA A 579 43.75 -37.39 -46.86
N GLY A 580 42.67 -38.13 -46.62
CA GLY A 580 42.27 -39.45 -47.13
C GLY A 580 42.47 -40.46 -46.01
N THR A 581 41.39 -40.99 -45.42
CA THR A 581 41.15 -42.41 -45.05
C THR A 581 39.81 -42.51 -44.29
N THR A 582 39.10 -43.58 -44.62
CA THR A 582 37.68 -43.91 -44.42
C THR A 582 37.39 -44.61 -43.06
N PRO A 583 36.14 -45.05 -42.77
CA PRO A 583 35.47 -44.94 -41.47
C PRO A 583 35.44 -46.27 -40.68
N LYS A 584 34.90 -46.24 -39.45
CA LYS A 584 33.98 -47.30 -38.95
C LYS A 584 33.39 -47.08 -37.55
N THR A 585 32.05 -47.16 -37.50
CA THR A 585 31.18 -47.93 -36.58
C THR A 585 31.10 -47.66 -35.06
N THR A 586 29.93 -47.12 -34.67
CA THR A 586 28.88 -47.69 -33.78
C THR A 586 29.15 -48.21 -32.35
N VAL A 587 28.23 -47.76 -31.49
CA VAL A 587 27.42 -48.48 -30.46
C VAL A 587 27.81 -48.33 -28.98
N ASN A 588 26.82 -47.74 -28.26
CA ASN A 588 26.34 -47.94 -26.89
C ASN A 588 27.15 -48.74 -25.87
N GLY A 589 27.21 -48.21 -24.65
CA GLY A 589 27.48 -48.98 -23.44
C GLY A 589 27.16 -48.17 -22.19
N ASN A 590 26.20 -48.67 -21.44
CA ASN A 590 25.54 -48.06 -20.29
C ASN A 590 26.31 -48.32 -18.97
N LYS A 591 25.96 -47.57 -17.92
CA LYS A 591 26.22 -47.78 -16.48
C LYS A 591 27.60 -47.44 -15.91
N SER A 592 27.61 -46.44 -15.01
CA SER A 592 27.71 -46.68 -13.55
C SER A 592 27.04 -45.53 -12.80
#